data_AF-A0A9P0F526-F1
#
_entry.id   AF-A0A9P0F526-F1
#
_cell.length_a   1.000
_cell.length_b   1.000
_cell.length_c   1.000
_cell.angle_alpha   90.00
_cell.angle_beta   90.00
_cell.angle_gamma   90.00
#
_symmetry.space_group_name_H-M   'P 1'
#
loop_
_entity.id
_entity.type
_entity.pdbx_description
1 polymer ?
#
loop_
_entity_poly.entity_id
_entity_poly.type
_entity_poly.pdbx_seq_one_letter_code
_entity_poly.pdbx_strand_id
1 'polypeptide(L)' 'MESKKSGRMWSPTHVQVTVQRARNLLTKGKHGTNNCFVVIALDKEKYQTSVKEKATDTVEWREKCEL' A
#
# COMPACT_ATOMS: atom_id res chain seq x y z
N MET A 1 -3.87 -44.46 -8.59
CA MET A 1 -4.11 -43.00 -8.67
C MET A 1 -3.65 -42.39 -7.36
N GLU A 2 -2.61 -41.56 -7.40
CA GLU A 2 -2.02 -40.92 -6.21
C GLU A 2 -3.02 -40.02 -5.50
N SER A 3 -3.19 -40.24 -4.20
CA SER A 3 -3.99 -39.39 -3.32
C SER A 3 -3.20 -38.10 -3.06
N LYS A 4 -3.67 -36.98 -3.62
CA LYS A 4 -3.08 -35.66 -3.34
C LYS A 4 -3.22 -35.36 -1.85
N LYS A 5 -2.10 -35.26 -1.12
CA LYS A 5 -2.08 -34.68 0.23
C LYS A 5 -2.60 -33.25 0.13
N SER A 6 -3.76 -32.98 0.73
CA SER A 6 -4.27 -31.62 0.95
C SER A 6 -3.43 -30.95 2.03
N GLY A 7 -2.23 -30.51 1.66
CA GLY A 7 -1.46 -29.59 2.49
C GLY A 7 -2.30 -28.33 2.72
N ARG A 8 -2.44 -27.91 3.98
CA ARG A 8 -3.06 -26.63 4.32
C ARG A 8 -2.37 -25.55 3.50
N MET A 9 -3.07 -25.00 2.51
CA MET A 9 -2.56 -23.90 1.71
C MET A 9 -2.23 -22.75 2.67
N TRP A 10 -1.03 -22.20 2.58
CA TRP A 10 -0.67 -21.04 3.39
C TRP A 10 -1.59 -19.88 3.00
N SER A 11 -2.40 -19.44 3.96
CA SER A 11 -3.27 -18.28 3.84
C SER A 11 -2.83 -17.28 4.91
N PRO A 12 -1.97 -16.30 4.58
CA PRO A 12 -1.64 -15.24 5.51
C PRO A 12 -2.93 -14.52 5.91
N THR A 13 -3.23 -14.54 7.20
CA THR A 13 -4.42 -13.88 7.76
C THR A 13 -4.12 -12.48 8.27
N HIS A 14 -2.84 -12.15 8.45
CA HIS A 14 -2.40 -10.86 8.95
C HIS A 14 -1.05 -10.48 8.32
N VAL A 15 -0.88 -9.22 7.98
CA VAL A 15 0.36 -8.63 7.47
C VAL A 15 0.61 -7.29 8.16
N GLN A 16 1.87 -7.02 8.51
CA GLN A 16 2.29 -5.68 8.94
C GLN A 16 2.97 -4.99 7.77
N VAL A 17 2.42 -3.86 7.33
CA VAL A 17 2.94 -3.09 6.20
C VAL A 17 3.45 -1.73 6.70
N THR A 18 4.55 -1.25 6.12
CA THR A 18 5.00 0.14 6.32
C THR A 18 5.13 0.82 4.97
N VAL A 19 4.29 1.82 4.72
CA VAL A 19 4.38 2.67 3.54
C VAL A 19 5.47 3.70 3.80
N GLN A 20 6.67 3.45 3.27
CA GLN A 20 7.78 4.38 3.46
C GLN A 20 7.64 5.63 2.59
N ARG A 21 7.78 5.45 1.27
CA ARG A 21 7.84 6.55 0.31
C ARG A 21 7.56 6.09 -1.12
N ALA A 22 7.24 7.04 -1.98
CA ALA A 22 7.24 6.90 -3.43
C ALA A 22 8.17 7.95 -4.05
N ARG A 23 8.72 7.66 -5.23
CA ARG A 23 9.63 8.54 -5.98
C ARG A 23 9.28 8.52 -7.46
N ASN A 24 9.65 9.59 -8.17
CA ASN A 24 9.40 9.75 -9.61
C ASN A 24 7.90 9.63 -9.95
N LEU A 25 7.02 10.10 -9.05
CA LEU A 25 5.59 10.14 -9.31
C LEU A 25 5.29 11.11 -10.44
N LEU A 26 4.38 10.71 -11.33
CA LEU A 26 3.89 11.60 -12.36
C LEU A 26 3.07 12.74 -11.74
N THR A 27 3.56 13.96 -11.89
CA THR A 27 2.89 15.15 -11.37
C THR A 27 1.88 15.70 -12.38
N LYS A 28 0.61 15.75 -11.99
CA LYS A 28 -0.51 16.18 -12.85
C LYS A 28 -1.27 17.39 -12.33
N GLY A 29 -1.12 17.74 -11.06
CA GLY A 29 -1.82 18.87 -10.47
C GLY A 29 -1.17 20.22 -10.78
N LYS A 30 -1.89 21.28 -10.40
CA LYS A 30 -1.44 22.66 -10.59
C LYS A 30 -0.13 22.92 -9.83
N HIS A 31 0.64 23.88 -10.32
CA HIS A 31 1.92 24.28 -9.74
C HIS A 31 2.95 23.15 -9.61
N GLY A 32 2.84 22.10 -10.42
CA GLY A 32 3.77 20.96 -10.35
C GLY A 32 3.66 20.21 -9.03
N THR A 33 2.44 20.03 -8.53
CA THR A 33 2.20 19.27 -7.29
C THR A 33 0.99 18.33 -7.41
N ASN A 34 0.94 17.30 -6.56
CA ASN A 34 -0.19 16.38 -6.42
C ASN A 34 -0.65 16.32 -4.96
N ASN A 35 -1.90 15.92 -4.72
CA ASN A 35 -2.33 15.45 -3.40
C ASN A 35 -2.23 13.93 -3.39
N CYS A 36 -1.28 13.37 -2.64
CA CYS A 36 -0.88 11.97 -2.74
C CYS A 36 -1.28 11.16 -1.50
N PHE A 37 -1.79 9.95 -1.70
CA PHE A 37 -2.01 8.96 -0.64
C PHE A 37 -1.88 7.55 -1.23
N VAL A 38 -1.76 6.55 -0.36
CA VAL A 38 -1.71 5.13 -0.73
C VAL A 38 -2.89 4.41 -0.10
N VAL A 39 -3.49 3.48 -0.85
CA VAL A 39 -4.43 2.48 -0.34
C VAL A 39 -3.78 1.11 -0.43
N ILE A 40 -3.81 0.36 0.67
CA ILE A 40 -3.38 -1.04 0.75
C ILE A 40 -4.61 -1.87 1.10
N ALA A 41 -4.79 -3.04 0.48
CA ALA A 41 -5.91 -3.93 0.74
C ALA A 41 -5.47 -5.39 0.84
N LEU A 42 -6.02 -6.11 1.82
CA LEU A 42 -5.90 -7.57 1.97
C LEU A 42 -7.31 -8.14 2.20
N ASP A 43 -7.81 -8.93 1.26
CA ASP A 43 -9.20 -9.41 1.24
C ASP A 43 -10.24 -8.29 1.49
N LYS A 44 -10.89 -8.27 2.67
CA LYS A 44 -11.88 -7.28 3.06
C LYS A 44 -11.29 -6.09 3.81
N GLU A 45 -10.04 -6.19 4.23
CA GLU A 45 -9.35 -5.15 4.99
C GLU A 45 -8.72 -4.11 4.05
N LYS A 46 -8.79 -2.85 4.46
CA LYS A 46 -8.22 -1.73 3.72
C LYS A 46 -7.62 -0.73 4.69
N TYR A 47 -6.47 -0.21 4.32
CA TYR A 47 -5.81 0.90 5.00
C TYR A 47 -5.52 2.01 4.00
N GLN A 48 -5.67 3.25 4.45
CA GLN A 48 -5.29 4.44 3.69
C GLN A 48 -4.31 5.26 4.53
N THR A 49 -3.21 5.69 3.92
CA THR A 49 -2.29 6.63 4.56
C THR A 49 -2.92 8.02 4.71
N SER A 50 -2.25 8.91 5.45
CA SER A 50 -2.51 10.34 5.35
C SER A 50 -2.34 10.86 3.91
N VAL A 51 -3.09 11.92 3.58
CA VAL A 51 -2.91 12.64 2.32
C VAL A 51 -1.75 13.63 2.50
N LYS A 52 -0.77 13.56 1.60
CA LYS A 52 0.27 14.58 1.45
C LYS A 52 -0.19 15.58 0.40
N GLU A 53 -0.63 16.75 0.86
CA GLU A 53 -1.06 17.82 -0.03
C GLU A 53 0.14 18.50 -0.70
N LYS A 54 -0.09 19.00 -1.92
CA LYS A 54 0.91 19.76 -2.70
C LYS A 54 2.28 19.06 -2.78
N ALA A 55 2.27 17.74 -2.83
CA ALA A 55 3.45 16.91 -2.88
C ALA A 55 4.12 16.97 -4.27
N THR A 56 5.44 16.93 -4.29
CA THR A 56 6.23 16.82 -5.53
C THR A 56 6.25 15.37 -6.03
N ASP A 57 7.19 15.04 -6.92
CA ASP A 57 7.37 13.68 -7.44
C ASP A 57 7.86 12.66 -6.39
N THR A 58 8.33 13.14 -5.24
CA THR A 58 8.84 12.33 -4.12
C THR A 58 8.03 12.61 -2.86
N VAL A 59 7.47 11.54 -2.28
CA VAL A 59 6.53 11.64 -1.15
C VAL A 59 6.88 10.61 -0.09
N GLU A 60 6.96 11.03 1.17
CA GLU A 60 7.20 10.13 2.31
C GLU A 60 5.97 10.08 3.23
N TRP A 61 5.62 8.88 3.68
CA TRP A 61 4.56 8.65 4.67
C TRP A 61 5.14 8.11 5.97
N ARG A 62 5.97 7.05 5.88
CA ARG A 62 6.50 6.30 7.03
C ARG A 62 5.40 5.79 7.96
N GLU A 63 4.23 5.51 7.39
CA GLU A 63 3.05 5.05 8.11
C GLU A 63 3.01 3.52 8.14
N LYS A 64 2.73 2.96 9.31
CA LYS A 64 2.60 1.53 9.53
C LYS A 64 1.12 1.17 9.70
N CYS A 65 0.71 0.06 9.13
CA CYS A 65 -0.60 -0.54 9.36
C CYS A 65 -0.49 -2.06 9.52
N GLU A 66 -1.52 -2.63 10.14
CA GLU A 66 -1.80 -4.06 10.14
C GLU A 66 -3.08 -4.28 9.32
N LEU A 67 -3.08 -5.35 8.53
CA LEU A 67 -4.16 -5.80 7.63
C LEU A 67 -4.26 -7.32 7.66
#